data_AF-A0AAU6ADI8-F1
#
_entry.id   AF-A0AAU6ADI8-F1
#
_cell.length_a   1.000
_cell.length_b   1.000
_cell.length_c   1.000
_cell.angle_alpha   90.00
_cell.angle_beta   90.00
_cell.angle_gamma   90.00
#
_symmetry.space_group_name_H-M   'P 1'
#
loop_
_entity.id
_entity.type
_entity.pdbx_description
1 polymer ?
#
loop_
_entity_poly.entity_id
_entity_poly.type
_entity_poly.pdbx_seq_one_letter_code
_entity_poly.pdbx_strand_id
1 'polypeptide(L)'
;MSEKIFESDDDLGCTRKDRKYRKDVYARRVDIHPEPVTFRTLVALVKEETHLPVPTDLRYESDDPYSVFMVFNADTDMTVEWEFGRELLLAGEQRHSGVGDVQVWPSEIFDCGLVYISFRSGQERFVVAASAEAIGVFLERTFEVVPLGREASFLGIESVVTQLLNEA
;
A
#
# COMPACT_ATOMS: atom_id res chain seq x y z
N MET A 1 25.68 -60.39 46.12
CA MET A 1 27.14 -60.22 45.94
C MET A 1 27.46 -60.60 44.50
N SER A 2 27.98 -59.77 43.61
CA SER A 2 28.27 -58.34 43.49
C SER A 2 28.63 -58.20 42.00
N GLU A 3 27.96 -57.38 41.20
CA GLU A 3 28.42 -56.03 40.83
C GLU A 3 29.92 -55.92 40.52
N LYS A 4 30.25 -55.79 39.23
CA LYS A 4 31.01 -54.67 38.63
C LYS A 4 30.47 -54.50 37.20
N ILE A 5 29.90 -53.38 36.75
CA ILE A 5 30.21 -51.93 36.85
C ILE A 5 31.29 -51.49 35.85
N PHE A 6 30.83 -50.61 34.93
CA PHE A 6 31.54 -49.58 34.14
C PHE A 6 32.63 -50.08 33.16
N GLU A 7 32.77 -49.53 31.95
CA GLU A 7 32.63 -48.14 31.53
C GLU A 7 32.60 -48.12 30.00
N SER A 8 31.68 -47.38 29.38
CA SER A 8 31.87 -46.78 28.05
C SER A 8 30.81 -45.70 27.85
N ASP A 9 31.01 -44.58 28.54
CA ASP A 9 30.52 -43.29 28.08
C ASP A 9 31.50 -42.78 27.01
N ASP A 10 30.96 -42.43 25.84
CA ASP A 10 31.10 -41.08 25.28
C ASP A 10 30.26 -41.01 23.98
N ASP A 11 29.08 -40.39 24.11
CA ASP A 11 28.72 -39.13 23.45
C ASP A 11 29.21 -38.91 22.01
N LEU A 12 28.45 -38.43 21.02
CA LEU A 12 27.20 -37.68 20.94
C LEU A 12 26.80 -37.73 19.46
N GLY A 13 25.50 -37.72 19.14
CA GLY A 13 25.08 -37.58 17.75
C GLY A 13 23.58 -37.52 17.53
N CYS A 14 23.01 -36.35 17.80
CA CYS A 14 21.61 -35.96 17.71
C CYS A 14 20.76 -36.63 16.60
N THR A 15 19.54 -36.95 17.03
CA THR A 15 18.36 -37.47 16.34
C THR A 15 18.03 -36.86 14.98
N ARG A 16 18.10 -37.71 13.96
CA ARG A 16 17.00 -38.11 13.05
C ARG A 16 15.83 -37.11 12.91
N LYS A 17 15.80 -36.37 11.79
CA LYS A 17 14.56 -36.10 11.04
C LYS A 17 14.83 -36.13 9.54
N ASP A 18 14.65 -37.32 8.97
CA ASP A 18 14.32 -37.48 7.56
C ASP A 18 12.96 -36.83 7.29
N ARG A 19 12.96 -35.66 6.66
CA ARG A 19 11.82 -35.22 5.85
C ARG A 19 12.35 -34.52 4.62
N LYS A 20 12.57 -35.35 3.61
CA LYS A 20 12.85 -35.02 2.22
C LYS A 20 11.79 -34.03 1.72
N TYR A 21 12.06 -32.73 1.85
CA TYR A 21 11.32 -31.70 1.12
C TYR A 21 11.68 -31.85 -0.36
N ARG A 22 10.77 -32.54 -1.06
CA ARG A 22 10.78 -32.66 -2.51
C ARG A 22 10.53 -31.26 -3.08
N LYS A 23 11.45 -30.87 -3.96
CA LYS A 23 11.60 -29.59 -4.64
C LYS A 23 10.36 -29.24 -5.50
N ASP A 24 10.44 -28.06 -6.11
CA ASP A 24 9.85 -27.71 -7.42
C ASP A 24 8.34 -27.36 -7.51
N VAL A 25 7.94 -26.18 -6.98
CA VAL A 25 6.78 -25.42 -7.54
C VAL A 25 7.03 -23.90 -7.65
N TYR A 26 7.91 -23.30 -6.85
CA TYR A 26 8.35 -21.91 -7.05
C TYR A 26 9.42 -21.83 -8.14
N ALA A 27 9.06 -22.19 -9.38
CA ALA A 27 9.84 -21.80 -10.52
C ALA A 27 9.85 -20.26 -10.55
N ARG A 28 11.01 -19.69 -10.20
CA ARG A 28 11.32 -18.26 -10.24
C ARG A 28 10.69 -17.62 -11.48
N ARG A 29 9.57 -16.94 -11.29
CA ARG A 29 9.35 -15.71 -12.05
C ARG A 29 10.34 -14.73 -11.45
N VAL A 30 11.11 -14.08 -12.30
CA VAL A 30 11.71 -12.82 -11.88
C VAL A 30 10.49 -11.94 -11.69
N ASP A 31 10.09 -11.72 -10.44
CA ASP A 31 8.99 -10.83 -10.11
C ASP A 31 9.49 -9.41 -10.44
N ILE A 32 9.34 -9.03 -11.72
CA ILE A 32 9.57 -7.67 -12.17
C ILE A 32 8.36 -6.89 -11.65
N HIS A 33 8.43 -6.51 -10.37
CA HIS A 33 7.53 -5.52 -9.82
C HIS A 33 7.94 -4.18 -10.46
N PRO A 34 7.07 -3.56 -11.25
CA PRO A 34 7.36 -2.24 -11.79
C PRO A 34 7.71 -1.28 -10.64
N GLU A 35 8.68 -0.40 -10.89
CA GLU A 35 9.10 0.62 -9.92
C GLU A 35 7.89 1.39 -9.38
N PRO A 36 7.87 1.74 -8.08
CA PRO A 36 6.76 2.45 -7.48
C PRO A 36 6.52 3.78 -8.19
N VAL A 37 5.26 4.07 -8.51
CA VAL A 37 4.88 5.36 -9.10
C VAL A 37 4.95 6.39 -7.99
N THR A 38 5.96 7.26 -8.05
CA THR A 38 6.08 8.41 -7.14
C THR A 38 5.81 9.70 -7.91
N PHE A 39 4.88 10.51 -7.41
CA PHE A 39 4.52 11.80 -7.98
C PHE A 39 4.58 12.88 -6.91
N ARG A 40 5.62 13.72 -7.00
CA ARG A 40 5.82 14.85 -6.08
C ARG A 40 5.03 16.06 -6.57
N THR A 41 4.26 16.65 -5.67
CA THR A 41 3.43 17.84 -5.93
C THR A 41 3.36 18.75 -4.70
N LEU A 42 2.72 19.91 -4.85
CA LEU A 42 2.31 20.77 -3.74
C LEU A 42 0.81 20.63 -3.54
N VAL A 43 0.39 20.47 -2.29
CA VAL A 43 -1.01 20.57 -1.89
C VAL A 43 -1.15 21.71 -0.89
N ALA A 44 -2.33 22.31 -0.82
CA ALA A 44 -2.61 23.34 0.17
C ALA A 44 -3.33 22.72 1.37
N LEU A 45 -2.70 22.74 2.55
CA LEU A 45 -3.40 22.46 3.81
C LEU A 45 -4.36 23.62 4.10
N VAL A 46 -5.65 23.30 4.22
CA VAL A 46 -6.73 24.24 4.46
C VAL A 46 -6.99 24.34 5.95
N LYS A 47 -6.72 25.51 6.52
CA LYS A 47 -6.95 25.79 7.95
C LYS A 47 -7.64 27.14 8.10
N GLU A 48 -8.89 27.11 8.52
CA GLU A 48 -9.73 28.32 8.71
C GLU A 48 -9.69 29.21 7.45
N GLU A 49 -9.05 30.38 7.51
CA GLU A 49 -8.92 31.33 6.41
C GLU A 49 -7.54 31.28 5.72
N THR A 50 -6.73 30.27 6.04
CA THR A 50 -5.35 30.13 5.55
C THR A 50 -5.15 28.87 4.72
N HIS A 51 -4.31 28.99 3.70
CA HIS A 51 -3.86 27.92 2.83
C HIS A 51 -2.35 27.81 2.91
N LEU A 52 -1.83 26.73 3.49
CA LEU A 52 -0.40 26.51 3.65
C LEU A 52 0.08 25.50 2.60
N PRO A 53 1.02 25.85 1.71
CA PRO A 53 1.57 24.89 0.76
C PRO A 53 2.41 23.84 1.47
N VAL A 54 2.17 22.56 1.17
CA VAL A 54 2.85 21.41 1.75
C VAL A 54 3.38 20.52 0.62
N PRO A 55 4.72 20.35 0.50
CA PRO A 55 5.31 19.34 -0.38
C PRO A 55 4.76 17.96 -0.05
N THR A 56 4.26 17.27 -1.06
CA THR A 56 3.54 16.00 -0.88
C THR A 56 3.96 15.02 -1.96
N ASP A 57 4.28 13.79 -1.54
CA ASP A 57 4.53 12.69 -2.46
C ASP A 57 3.30 11.78 -2.50
N LEU A 58 2.74 11.59 -3.70
CA LEU A 58 1.79 10.52 -3.97
C LEU A 58 2.57 9.28 -4.39
N ARG A 59 2.28 8.14 -3.78
CA ARG A 59 2.94 6.87 -4.08
C ARG A 59 1.93 5.78 -4.38
N TYR A 60 2.30 4.92 -5.31
CA TYR A 60 1.54 3.74 -5.68
C TYR A 60 2.50 2.59 -5.97
N GLU A 61 2.20 1.41 -5.45
CA GLU A 61 3.03 0.22 -5.56
C GLU A 61 2.18 -0.92 -6.15
N SER A 62 2.69 -1.64 -7.15
CA SER A 62 1.92 -2.72 -7.80
C SER A 62 1.58 -3.89 -6.88
N ASP A 63 2.31 -4.00 -5.78
CA ASP A 63 2.23 -5.10 -4.81
C ASP A 63 1.09 -4.86 -3.83
N ASP A 64 0.62 -3.61 -3.74
CA ASP A 64 -0.63 -3.24 -3.10
C ASP A 64 -1.48 -2.38 -4.06
N PRO A 65 -2.06 -3.01 -5.09
CA PRO A 65 -2.64 -2.30 -6.23
C PRO A 65 -3.95 -1.56 -5.93
N TYR A 66 -4.48 -1.73 -4.72
CA TYR A 66 -5.67 -1.02 -4.26
C TYR A 66 -5.35 0.25 -3.48
N SER A 67 -4.11 0.43 -3.05
CA SER A 67 -3.72 1.50 -2.13
C SER A 67 -2.95 2.62 -2.83
N VAL A 68 -3.21 3.83 -2.37
CA VAL A 68 -2.43 5.04 -2.67
C VAL A 68 -1.95 5.60 -1.35
N PHE A 69 -0.68 5.96 -1.31
CA PHE A 69 -0.09 6.66 -0.17
C PHE A 69 0.06 8.14 -0.49
N MET A 70 -0.34 9.00 0.44
CA MET A 70 -0.10 10.43 0.42
C MET A 70 0.83 10.78 1.58
N VAL A 71 2.03 11.22 1.24
CA VAL A 71 3.11 11.50 2.19
C VAL A 71 3.36 13.00 2.25
N PHE A 72 3.00 13.62 3.37
CA PHE A 72 3.25 15.03 3.62
C PHE A 72 4.69 15.24 4.11
N ASN A 73 5.47 15.94 3.30
CA ASN A 73 6.82 16.37 3.62
C ASN A 73 6.77 17.82 4.11
N ALA A 74 6.20 18.04 5.30
CA ALA A 74 6.37 19.31 5.99
C ALA A 74 7.86 19.47 6.38
N ASP A 75 8.39 20.70 6.39
CA ASP A 75 9.77 21.03 6.81
C ASP A 75 9.98 20.78 8.33
N THR A 76 9.68 19.57 8.77
CA THR A 76 9.70 19.07 10.14
C THR A 76 10.32 17.67 10.12
N ASP A 77 10.84 17.21 11.25
CA ASP A 77 11.40 15.86 11.37
C ASP A 77 10.34 14.74 11.33
N MET A 78 9.06 15.10 11.21
CA MET A 78 7.94 14.17 11.17
C MET A 78 7.32 14.10 9.77
N THR A 79 7.40 12.92 9.16
CA THR A 79 6.65 12.57 7.96
C THR A 79 5.27 12.07 8.35
N VAL A 80 4.20 12.64 7.77
CA VAL A 80 2.83 12.16 7.96
C VAL A 80 2.40 11.43 6.69
N GLU A 81 2.04 10.16 6.83
CA GLU A 81 1.61 9.31 5.71
C GLU A 81 0.16 8.87 5.90
N TRP A 82 -0.60 8.90 4.81
CA TRP A 82 -1.97 8.39 4.74
C TRP A 82 -2.09 7.38 3.62
N GLU A 83 -2.70 6.25 3.92
CA GLU A 83 -3.05 5.21 2.95
C GLU A 83 -4.57 5.21 2.73
N PHE A 84 -5.00 5.18 1.48
CA PHE A 84 -6.41 5.07 1.13
C PHE A 84 -6.59 4.49 -0.27
N GLY A 85 -7.83 4.13 -0.61
CA GLY A 85 -8.13 3.44 -1.87
C GLY A 85 -7.79 4.27 -3.11
N ARG A 86 -7.11 3.66 -4.06
CA ARG A 86 -6.88 4.22 -5.41
C ARG A 86 -8.19 4.60 -6.10
N GLU A 87 -9.19 3.72 -6.02
CA GLU A 87 -10.52 3.99 -6.56
C GLU A 87 -11.27 5.09 -5.81
N LEU A 88 -10.98 5.30 -4.51
CA LEU A 88 -11.54 6.40 -3.76
C LEU A 88 -11.02 7.74 -4.31
N LEU A 89 -9.73 7.82 -4.64
CA LEU A 89 -9.15 9.01 -5.26
C LEU A 89 -9.77 9.28 -6.64
N LEU A 90 -9.89 8.24 -7.47
CA LEU A 90 -10.50 8.32 -8.80
C LEU A 90 -11.98 8.78 -8.73
N ALA A 91 -12.78 8.16 -7.87
CA ALA A 91 -14.18 8.54 -7.70
C ALA A 91 -14.31 9.96 -7.14
N GLY A 92 -13.40 10.31 -6.23
CA GLY A 92 -13.28 11.61 -5.58
C GLY A 92 -12.96 12.77 -6.51
N GLU A 93 -12.31 12.49 -7.64
CA GLU A 93 -12.05 13.48 -8.70
C GLU A 93 -13.34 13.92 -9.42
N GLN A 94 -14.39 13.07 -9.40
CA GLN A 94 -15.63 13.30 -10.15
C GLN A 94 -16.82 13.63 -9.25
N ARG A 95 -16.84 13.13 -8.02
CA ARG A 95 -17.92 13.33 -7.07
C ARG A 95 -17.45 13.16 -5.64
N HIS A 96 -18.18 13.74 -4.70
CA HIS A 96 -17.94 13.51 -3.27
C HIS A 96 -18.07 12.03 -2.92
N SER A 97 -16.97 11.45 -2.46
CA SER A 97 -16.75 10.01 -2.27
C SER A 97 -16.00 9.73 -0.97
N GLY A 98 -16.15 8.53 -0.44
CA GLY A 98 -15.51 8.10 0.80
C GLY A 98 -16.42 8.10 2.01
N VAL A 99 -16.17 7.15 2.90
CA VAL A 99 -16.85 6.96 4.18
C VAL A 99 -15.77 6.66 5.21
N GLY A 100 -15.93 7.18 6.43
CA GLY A 100 -14.94 7.01 7.48
C GLY A 100 -13.94 8.15 7.48
N ASP A 101 -12.65 7.82 7.55
CA ASP A 101 -11.60 8.77 7.89
C ASP A 101 -11.03 9.51 6.69
N VAL A 102 -11.28 9.01 5.48
CA VAL A 102 -10.91 9.68 4.23
C VAL A 102 -12.16 9.97 3.40
N GLN A 103 -12.29 11.23 2.97
CA GLN A 103 -13.30 11.67 2.04
C GLN A 103 -12.63 12.53 0.97
N VAL A 104 -13.06 12.38 -0.28
CA VAL A 104 -12.48 13.04 -1.44
C VAL A 104 -13.60 13.65 -2.27
N TRP A 105 -13.44 14.89 -2.72
CA TRP A 105 -14.45 15.54 -3.55
C TRP A 105 -13.86 16.60 -4.48
N PRO A 106 -14.49 16.81 -5.65
CA PRO A 106 -14.06 17.86 -6.56
C PRO A 106 -14.52 19.23 -6.08
N SER A 107 -13.79 20.26 -6.50
CA SER A 107 -14.16 21.66 -6.36
C SER A 107 -13.48 22.46 -7.46
N GLU A 108 -13.81 23.75 -7.54
CA GLU A 108 -13.28 24.65 -8.55
C GLU A 108 -13.10 26.04 -7.93
N ILE A 109 -11.96 26.66 -8.18
CA ILE A 109 -11.67 28.04 -7.76
C ILE A 109 -11.09 28.79 -8.95
N PHE A 110 -11.72 29.90 -9.35
CA PHE A 110 -11.29 30.70 -10.52
C PHE A 110 -11.05 29.85 -11.78
N ASP A 111 -11.99 28.94 -12.08
CA ASP A 111 -11.92 28.00 -13.20
C ASP A 111 -10.77 26.98 -13.14
N CYS A 112 -10.06 26.89 -12.00
CA CYS A 112 -9.06 25.87 -11.74
C CYS A 112 -9.67 24.70 -10.96
N GLY A 113 -9.62 23.51 -11.57
CA GLY A 113 -10.10 22.27 -10.94
C GLY A 113 -9.24 21.83 -9.77
N LEU A 114 -9.89 21.53 -8.64
CA LEU A 114 -9.26 21.06 -7.41
C LEU A 114 -9.90 19.77 -6.94
N VAL A 115 -9.10 18.95 -6.26
CA VAL A 115 -9.57 17.80 -5.49
C VAL A 115 -9.28 18.08 -4.03
N TYR A 116 -10.33 18.15 -3.23
CA TYR A 116 -10.24 18.24 -1.79
C TYR A 116 -10.21 16.85 -1.19
N ILE A 117 -9.31 16.64 -0.23
CA ILE A 117 -9.18 15.39 0.51
C ILE A 117 -9.20 15.71 2.00
N SER A 118 -10.16 15.15 2.73
CA SER A 118 -10.16 15.21 4.19
C SER A 118 -9.59 13.94 4.79
N PHE A 119 -8.79 14.10 5.83
CA PHE A 119 -8.27 13.04 6.68
C PHE A 119 -8.74 13.25 8.11
N ARG A 120 -9.17 12.19 8.80
CA ARG A 120 -9.58 12.25 10.21
C ARG A 120 -8.74 11.31 11.05
N SER A 121 -8.15 11.83 12.11
CA SER A 121 -7.46 11.04 13.14
C SER A 121 -8.03 11.41 14.51
N GLY A 122 -8.76 10.46 15.12
CA GLY A 122 -9.48 10.73 16.37
C GLY A 122 -10.50 11.87 16.21
N GLN A 123 -10.31 12.96 16.96
CA GLN A 123 -11.18 14.14 16.91
C GLN A 123 -10.69 15.20 15.91
N GLU A 124 -9.49 15.03 15.35
CA GLU A 124 -8.89 15.99 14.44
C GLU A 124 -9.25 15.68 13.00
N ARG A 125 -9.59 16.72 12.23
CA ARG A 125 -9.82 16.63 10.79
C ARG A 125 -8.90 17.61 10.08
N PHE A 126 -8.19 17.11 9.08
CA PHE A 126 -7.33 17.87 8.19
C PHE A 126 -7.94 17.85 6.80
N VAL A 127 -7.84 18.96 6.08
CA VAL A 127 -8.31 19.05 4.70
C VAL A 127 -7.20 19.62 3.85
N VAL A 128 -6.90 18.96 2.75
CA VAL A 128 -5.95 19.45 1.74
C VAL A 128 -6.66 19.67 0.43
N ALA A 129 -6.21 20.67 -0.33
CA ALA A 129 -6.60 20.89 -1.71
C ALA A 129 -5.43 20.58 -2.63
N ALA A 130 -5.64 19.69 -3.59
CA ALA A 130 -4.68 19.34 -4.64
C ALA A 130 -5.21 19.79 -6.01
N SER A 131 -4.31 20.03 -6.96
CA SER A 131 -4.71 20.23 -8.37
C SER A 131 -5.36 18.98 -8.92
N ALA A 132 -6.54 19.12 -9.55
CA ALA A 132 -7.20 18.00 -10.22
C ALA A 132 -6.33 17.41 -11.33
N GLU A 133 -5.64 18.25 -12.10
CA GLU A 133 -4.69 17.81 -13.14
C GLU A 133 -3.55 16.96 -12.55
N ALA A 134 -3.00 17.37 -11.40
CA ALA A 134 -1.94 16.63 -10.73
C ALA A 134 -2.41 15.24 -10.25
N ILE A 135 -3.63 15.17 -9.70
CA ILE A 135 -4.25 13.89 -9.31
C ILE A 135 -4.51 13.01 -10.53
N GLY A 136 -5.06 13.58 -11.61
CA GLY A 136 -5.33 12.86 -12.86
C GLY A 136 -4.06 12.24 -13.46
N VAL A 137 -2.98 13.04 -13.60
CA VAL A 137 -1.68 12.55 -14.12
C VAL A 137 -1.10 11.44 -13.23
N PHE A 138 -1.24 11.55 -11.90
CA PHE A 138 -0.81 10.48 -11.00
C PHE A 138 -1.63 9.20 -11.23
N LEU A 139 -2.95 9.29 -11.28
CA LEU A 139 -3.84 8.16 -11.51
C LEU A 139 -3.58 7.47 -12.85
N GLU A 140 -3.40 8.23 -13.94
CA GLU A 140 -3.04 7.71 -15.26
C GLU A 140 -1.80 6.83 -15.19
N ARG A 141 -0.73 7.30 -14.52
CA ARG A 141 0.49 6.51 -14.32
C ARG A 141 0.25 5.25 -13.51
N THR A 142 -0.63 5.30 -12.50
CA THR A 142 -0.98 4.08 -11.76
C THR A 142 -1.73 3.06 -12.63
N PHE A 143 -2.52 3.51 -13.59
CA PHE A 143 -3.28 2.65 -14.50
C PHE A 143 -2.40 2.04 -15.59
N GLU A 144 -1.32 2.71 -15.98
CA GLU A 144 -0.28 2.13 -16.84
C GLU A 144 0.43 0.96 -16.15
N VAL A 145 0.64 1.05 -14.83
CA VAL A 145 1.29 0.01 -14.03
C VAL A 145 0.34 -1.15 -13.71
N VAL A 146 -0.86 -0.84 -13.21
CA VAL A 146 -1.94 -1.81 -12.98
C VAL A 146 -3.25 -1.22 -13.48
N PRO A 147 -3.78 -1.71 -14.61
CA PRO A 147 -5.06 -1.24 -15.13
C PRO A 147 -6.19 -1.43 -14.10
N LEU A 148 -7.16 -0.52 -14.09
CA LEU A 148 -8.37 -0.67 -13.28
C LEU A 148 -9.08 -1.99 -13.59
N GLY A 149 -9.53 -2.68 -12.53
CA GLY A 149 -10.17 -3.98 -12.61
C GLY A 149 -9.21 -5.16 -12.84
N ARG A 150 -7.90 -4.94 -12.90
CA ARG A 150 -6.87 -5.99 -13.04
C ARG A 150 -6.06 -6.22 -11.77
N GLU A 151 -6.35 -5.49 -10.70
CA GLU A 151 -5.63 -5.49 -9.42
C GLU A 151 -5.48 -6.90 -8.82
N ALA A 152 -6.55 -7.70 -8.83
CA ALA A 152 -6.53 -9.06 -8.29
C ALA A 152 -5.48 -9.97 -8.94
N SER A 153 -5.12 -9.71 -10.21
CA SER A 153 -4.08 -10.47 -10.91
C SER A 153 -2.67 -10.20 -10.37
N PHE A 154 -2.46 -9.04 -9.73
CA PHE A 154 -1.17 -8.61 -9.18
C PHE A 154 -0.97 -9.09 -7.74
N LEU A 155 -2.05 -9.40 -7.02
CA LEU A 155 -1.98 -9.94 -5.65
C LEU A 155 -1.88 -11.48 -5.58
N GLY A 156 -1.96 -12.18 -6.72
CA GLY A 156 -1.91 -13.65 -6.76
C GLY A 156 -3.09 -14.34 -6.05
N ILE A 157 -4.17 -13.61 -5.74
CA ILE A 157 -5.31 -14.10 -4.93
C ILE A 157 -5.95 -15.33 -5.56
N GLU A 158 -6.09 -15.36 -6.89
CA GLU A 158 -6.65 -16.49 -7.64
C GLU A 158 -5.91 -17.81 -7.37
N SER A 159 -4.58 -17.76 -7.19
CA SER A 159 -3.77 -18.94 -6.87
C SER A 159 -4.05 -19.45 -5.47
N VAL A 160 -4.21 -18.54 -4.49
CA VAL A 160 -4.48 -18.89 -3.09
C VAL A 160 -5.87 -19.48 -2.93
N VAL A 161 -6.88 -18.86 -3.55
CA VAL A 161 -8.26 -19.37 -3.53
C VAL A 161 -8.34 -20.76 -4.14
N THR A 162 -7.69 -20.97 -5.30
CA THR A 162 -7.63 -22.28 -5.94
C THR A 162 -6.97 -23.33 -5.05
N GLN A 163 -5.90 -22.96 -4.32
CA GLN A 163 -5.24 -23.87 -3.38
C GLN A 163 -6.18 -24.25 -2.22
N LEU A 164 -6.86 -23.28 -1.59
CA LEU A 164 -7.77 -23.54 -0.47
C LEU A 164 -8.97 -24.39 -0.87
N LEU A 165 -9.50 -24.21 -2.09
CA LEU A 165 -10.61 -24.99 -2.60
C LEU A 165 -10.20 -26.41 -3.04
N ASN A 166 -8.93 -26.64 -3.36
CA ASN A 166 -8.39 -27.96 -3.73
C ASN A 166 -7.84 -28.76 -2.54
N GLU A 167 -7.74 -28.15 -1.36
CA GLU A 167 -7.37 -28.82 -0.10
C GLU A 167 -8.60 -29.34 0.70
N ALA A 168 -9.81 -29.19 0.14
CA ALA A 168 -11.08 -29.69 0.69
C ALA A 168 -11.64 -30.88 -0.13
#